data_AF-A0A2H3CW43-F1
#
_entry.id   AF-A0A2H3CW43-F1
#
_cell.length_a   1.000
_cell.length_b   1.000
_cell.length_c   1.000
_cell.angle_alpha   90.00
_cell.angle_beta   90.00
_cell.angle_gamma   90.00
#
_symmetry.space_group_name_H-M   'P 1'
#
loop_
_entity.id
_entity.type
_entity.pdbx_description
1 polymer ?
#
loop_
_entity_poly.entity_id
_entity_poly.type
_entity_poly.pdbx_seq_one_letter_code
_entity_poly.pdbx_strand_id
1 'polypeptide(L)'
;WDDRNPDWAPSVDYPIVIHGRPIPIKYWKHIYKSNKKTGNEWEKLRSIWLEWKYFVEAYQASPTPDAFWAEFSDSRGQRLKFTPIKRILLTRRTDANLVLAQQALMEYGDDFINHFSYKLNGKLVRLTDVPTIVRLYKEKKGISCGEDD
;
A
#
# COMPACT_ATOMS: atom_id res chain seq x y z
N TRP A 1 -3.35 3.83 12.99
CA TRP A 1 -3.74 5.20 13.39
C TRP A 1 -5.24 5.27 13.58
N ASP A 2 -5.61 5.25 14.85
CA ASP A 2 -6.94 5.10 15.42
C ASP A 2 -7.03 6.23 16.47
N ASP A 3 -8.18 6.88 16.63
CA ASP A 3 -8.42 7.89 17.69
C ASP A 3 -8.21 7.33 19.11
N ARG A 4 -8.11 6.01 19.25
CA ARG A 4 -7.82 5.29 20.49
C ARG A 4 -6.33 4.99 20.70
N ASN A 5 -5.46 5.31 19.73
CA ASN A 5 -4.02 5.11 19.88
C ASN A 5 -3.40 6.35 20.57
N PRO A 6 -2.71 6.22 21.71
CA PRO A 6 -2.10 7.34 22.42
C PRO A 6 -1.00 8.06 21.60
N ASP A 7 -0.39 7.38 20.63
CA ASP A 7 0.60 7.95 19.70
C ASP A 7 -0.05 8.61 18.47
N TRP A 8 -1.38 8.74 18.44
CA TRP A 8 -2.08 9.45 17.37
C TRP A 8 -1.93 10.96 17.54
N ALA A 9 -0.87 11.50 16.92
CA ALA A 9 -0.61 12.93 16.78
C ALA A 9 -0.61 13.33 15.30
N PRO A 10 -1.79 13.58 14.69
CA PRO A 10 -1.89 13.95 13.28
C PRO A 10 -1.14 15.26 13.01
N SER A 11 -0.29 15.27 11.97
CA SER A 11 0.47 16.45 11.56
C SER A 11 -0.44 17.56 11.01
N VAL A 12 0.06 18.79 10.92
CA VAL A 12 -0.67 19.90 10.26
C VAL A 12 -1.05 19.55 8.81
N ASP A 13 -0.21 18.78 8.13
CA ASP A 13 -0.43 18.32 6.74
C ASP A 13 -1.35 17.08 6.66
N TYR A 14 -2.13 16.79 7.70
CA TYR A 14 -3.01 15.63 7.71
C TYR A 14 -4.10 15.79 6.64
N PRO A 15 -4.25 14.82 5.73
CA PRO A 15 -4.96 15.01 4.47
C PRO A 15 -6.48 15.16 4.58
N ILE A 16 -7.09 14.66 5.66
CA ILE A 16 -8.55 14.74 5.84
C ILE A 16 -8.85 15.36 7.18
N VAL A 17 -9.30 16.61 7.12
CA VAL A 17 -9.70 17.42 8.26
C VAL A 17 -11.16 17.81 8.03
N ILE A 18 -12.05 17.37 8.90
CA ILE A 18 -13.48 17.75 8.87
C ILE A 18 -13.72 18.66 10.07
N HIS A 19 -14.21 19.87 9.83
CA HIS A 19 -14.40 20.90 10.87
C HIS A 19 -13.16 21.14 11.76
N GLY A 20 -11.98 21.20 11.14
CA GLY A 20 -10.72 21.41 11.87
C GLY A 20 -10.22 20.17 12.63
N ARG A 21 -10.89 19.01 12.51
CA ARG A 21 -10.50 17.76 13.18
C ARG A 21 -9.95 16.75 12.17
N PRO A 22 -8.69 16.31 12.33
CA PRO A 22 -8.14 15.24 11.52
C PRO A 22 -8.90 13.94 11.77
N ILE A 23 -9.31 13.27 10.69
CA ILE A 23 -10.11 12.05 10.77
C ILE A 23 -9.22 10.81 10.76
N PRO A 24 -9.26 9.92 11.76
CA PRO A 24 -8.51 8.67 11.74
C PRO A 24 -8.75 7.83 10.47
N ILE A 25 -7.69 7.26 9.92
CA ILE A 25 -7.69 6.51 8.64
C ILE A 25 -8.73 5.38 8.63
N LYS A 26 -8.98 4.72 9.76
CA LYS A 26 -9.97 3.63 9.88
C LYS A 26 -11.39 4.05 9.47
N TYR A 27 -11.74 5.33 9.61
CA TYR A 27 -13.08 5.83 9.29
C TYR A 27 -13.23 6.25 7.82
N TRP A 28 -12.13 6.40 7.07
CA TRP A 28 -12.17 6.93 5.71
C TRP A 28 -12.97 6.05 4.77
N LYS A 29 -12.85 4.72 4.87
CA LYS A 29 -13.62 3.78 4.05
C LYS A 29 -15.13 4.03 4.21
N HIS A 30 -15.61 4.31 5.41
CA HIS A 30 -17.02 4.58 5.68
C HIS A 30 -17.50 5.93 5.13
N ILE A 31 -16.64 6.95 5.20
CA ILE A 31 -16.95 8.30 4.71
C ILE A 31 -17.10 8.30 3.19
N TYR A 32 -16.24 7.58 2.47
CA TYR A 32 -16.18 7.67 1.01
C TYR A 32 -16.90 6.54 0.27
N LYS A 33 -16.92 5.31 0.78
CA LYS A 33 -17.67 4.19 0.16
C LYS A 33 -19.17 4.51 0.04
N SER A 34 -19.66 5.41 0.87
CA SER A 34 -21.06 5.85 0.92
C SER A 34 -21.38 7.00 -0.05
N ASN A 35 -20.39 7.64 -0.68
CA ASN A 35 -20.59 8.87 -1.44
C ASN A 35 -20.32 8.71 -2.94
N LYS A 36 -21.28 8.10 -3.66
CA LYS A 36 -21.23 7.89 -5.13
C LYS A 36 -21.13 9.16 -5.98
N LYS A 37 -21.21 10.35 -5.38
CA LYS A 37 -21.14 11.65 -6.07
C LYS A 37 -19.73 12.23 -6.18
N THR A 38 -18.72 11.61 -5.57
CA THR A 38 -17.38 12.22 -5.39
C THR A 38 -16.41 12.09 -6.58
N GLY A 39 -16.81 11.51 -7.71
CA GLY A 39 -16.04 11.55 -8.97
C GLY A 39 -14.52 11.33 -8.82
N ASN A 40 -13.71 12.15 -9.50
CA ASN A 40 -12.23 12.11 -9.48
C ASN A 40 -11.60 12.48 -8.12
N GLU A 41 -12.36 13.05 -7.19
CA GLU A 41 -11.85 13.40 -5.85
C GLU A 41 -11.59 12.12 -5.05
N TRP A 42 -12.42 11.10 -5.22
CA TRP A 42 -12.20 9.80 -4.60
C TRP A 42 -10.92 9.13 -5.07
N GLU A 43 -10.57 9.20 -6.36
CA GLU A 43 -9.32 8.60 -6.86
C GLU A 43 -8.08 9.25 -6.23
N LYS A 44 -8.07 10.58 -6.11
CA LYS A 44 -6.99 11.33 -5.44
C LYS A 44 -6.91 10.95 -3.96
N LEU A 45 -8.04 10.93 -3.27
CA LEU A 45 -8.12 10.58 -1.85
C LEU A 45 -7.79 9.11 -1.59
N ARG A 46 -8.13 8.21 -2.51
CA ARG A 46 -7.79 6.80 -2.46
C ARG A 46 -6.29 6.60 -2.55
N SER A 47 -5.59 7.33 -3.42
CA SER A 47 -4.12 7.31 -3.47
C SER A 47 -3.53 7.75 -2.13
N ILE A 48 -3.99 8.86 -1.57
CA ILE A 48 -3.53 9.36 -0.26
C ILE A 48 -3.85 8.36 0.86
N TRP A 49 -5.04 7.75 0.82
CA TRP A 49 -5.44 6.72 1.77
C TRP A 49 -4.54 5.49 1.69
N LEU A 50 -4.23 5.00 0.49
CA LEU A 50 -3.33 3.87 0.28
C LEU A 50 -1.95 4.18 0.88
N GLU A 51 -1.42 5.37 0.65
CA GLU A 51 -0.12 5.79 1.21
C GLU A 51 -0.12 5.76 2.74
N TRP A 52 -1.19 6.26 3.35
CA TRP A 52 -1.37 6.23 4.79
C TRP A 52 -1.60 4.82 5.34
N LYS A 53 -2.32 3.97 4.61
CA LYS A 53 -2.49 2.55 4.94
C LYS A 53 -1.12 1.87 5.01
N TYR A 54 -0.26 2.05 4.01
CA TYR A 54 1.09 1.44 4.02
C TYR A 54 1.97 1.98 5.14
N PHE A 55 1.88 3.27 5.45
CA PHE A 55 2.57 3.83 6.61
C PHE A 55 2.13 3.14 7.91
N VAL A 56 0.81 2.99 8.11
CA VAL A 56 0.26 2.34 9.31
C VAL A 56 0.63 0.86 9.38
N GLU A 57 0.58 0.14 8.26
CA GLU A 57 1.00 -1.26 8.18
C GLU A 57 2.49 -1.42 8.53
N ALA A 58 3.36 -0.55 8.01
CA ALA A 58 4.78 -0.56 8.35
C ALA A 58 5.01 -0.26 9.84
N TYR A 59 4.30 0.71 10.40
CA TYR A 59 4.37 1.04 11.82
C TYR A 59 3.89 -0.11 12.71
N GLN A 60 2.83 -0.80 12.32
CA GLN A 60 2.30 -1.96 13.06
C GLN A 60 3.17 -3.21 12.91
N ALA A 61 3.89 -3.35 11.80
CA ALA A 61 4.84 -4.43 11.57
C ALA A 61 6.16 -4.24 12.34
N SER A 62 6.46 -3.01 12.78
CA SER A 62 7.64 -2.75 13.62
C SER A 62 7.46 -3.35 15.02
N PRO A 63 8.52 -3.96 15.60
CA PRO A 63 8.44 -4.58 16.93
C PRO A 63 8.02 -3.60 18.04
N THR A 64 8.45 -2.34 17.93
CA THR A 64 8.11 -1.26 18.86
C THR A 64 7.99 0.06 18.09
N PRO A 65 7.28 1.07 18.65
CA PRO A 65 7.26 2.42 18.10
C PRO A 65 8.65 3.02 17.92
N ASP A 66 9.56 2.79 18.88
CA ASP A 66 10.93 3.30 18.81
C ASP A 66 11.74 2.65 17.69
N ALA A 67 11.53 1.35 17.42
CA ALA A 67 12.17 0.68 16.29
C ALA A 67 11.74 1.28 14.95
N PHE A 68 10.44 1.59 14.79
CA PHE A 68 9.95 2.30 13.60
C PHE A 68 10.61 3.66 13.47
N TRP A 69 10.62 4.46 14.54
CA TRP A 69 11.18 5.81 14.45
C TRP A 69 12.69 5.82 14.32
N ALA A 70 13.42 4.85 14.89
CA ALA A 70 14.86 4.69 14.67
C ALA A 70 15.17 4.44 13.19
N GLU A 71 14.35 3.64 12.52
CA GLU A 71 14.46 3.39 11.08
C GLU A 71 14.10 4.63 10.24
N PHE A 72 13.09 5.39 10.66
CA PHE A 72 12.61 6.58 9.97
C PHE A 72 13.08 7.88 10.64
N SER A 73 14.33 7.92 11.10
CA SER A 73 15.00 9.14 11.55
C SER A 73 16.22 9.45 10.69
N ASP A 74 16.59 10.72 10.63
CA ASP A 74 17.82 11.15 9.98
C ASP A 74 19.06 10.86 10.85
N SER A 75 20.24 11.20 10.33
CA SER A 75 21.52 11.00 11.05
C SER A 75 21.64 11.81 12.34
N ARG A 76 20.74 12.75 12.60
CA ARG A 76 20.66 13.56 13.83
C ARG A 76 19.60 13.04 14.80
N GLY A 77 18.95 11.91 14.48
CA GLY A 77 17.88 11.32 15.28
C GLY A 77 16.55 12.05 15.15
N GLN A 78 16.38 12.94 14.16
CA GLN A 78 15.12 13.63 13.92
C GLN A 78 14.21 12.76 13.05
N ARG A 79 12.96 12.56 13.49
CA ARG A 79 11.96 11.79 12.74
C ARG A 79 11.75 12.41 11.36
N LEU A 80 11.82 11.58 10.33
CA LEU A 80 11.51 11.97 8.97
C LEU A 80 10.03 12.40 8.87
N LYS A 81 9.76 13.38 8.00
CA LYS A 81 8.39 13.75 7.65
C LYS A 81 7.71 12.63 6.85
N PHE A 82 6.38 12.69 6.76
CA PHE A 82 5.58 11.69 6.05
C PHE A 82 6.02 11.46 4.60
N THR A 83 6.29 12.52 3.83
CA THR A 83 6.67 12.41 2.41
C THR A 83 7.94 11.59 2.18
N PRO A 84 9.06 11.84 2.89
CA PRO A 84 10.23 10.96 2.85
C PRO A 84 9.92 9.51 3.20
N ILE A 85 9.16 9.27 4.28
CA ILE A 85 8.81 7.90 4.73
C ILE A 85 8.01 7.17 3.66
N LYS A 86 6.98 7.82 3.12
CA LYS A 86 6.18 7.32 2.00
C LYS A 86 7.07 6.89 0.83
N ARG A 87 8.05 7.71 0.44
CA ARG A 87 8.95 7.40 -0.67
C ARG A 87 9.76 6.13 -0.38
N ILE A 88 10.31 6.02 0.83
CA ILE A 88 11.07 4.84 1.25
C ILE A 88 10.19 3.59 1.21
N LEU A 89 8.98 3.65 1.77
CA LEU A 89 8.03 2.53 1.77
C LEU A 89 7.61 2.12 0.35
N LEU A 90 7.38 3.09 -0.53
CA LEU A 90 7.05 2.83 -1.93
C LEU A 90 8.18 2.13 -2.67
N THR A 91 9.44 2.58 -2.49
CA THR A 91 10.62 1.93 -3.07
C THR A 91 10.71 0.49 -2.58
N ARG A 92 10.64 0.25 -1.27
CA ARG A 92 10.68 -1.11 -0.70
C ARG A 92 9.62 -2.03 -1.25
N ARG A 93 8.38 -1.54 -1.39
CA ARG A 93 7.28 -2.34 -1.97
C ARG A 93 7.54 -2.67 -3.43
N THR A 94 8.09 -1.71 -4.18
CA THR A 94 8.42 -1.91 -5.60
C THR A 94 9.50 -2.97 -5.74
N ASP A 95 10.55 -2.90 -4.94
CA ASP A 95 11.65 -3.86 -4.93
C ASP A 95 11.16 -5.26 -4.51
N ALA A 96 10.37 -5.35 -3.44
CA ALA A 96 9.79 -6.62 -3.00
C ALA A 96 8.86 -7.24 -4.06
N ASN A 97 8.06 -6.41 -4.75
CA ASN A 97 7.20 -6.88 -5.84
C ASN A 97 8.03 -7.35 -7.04
N LEU A 98 9.14 -6.69 -7.37
CA LEU A 98 10.05 -7.13 -8.42
C LEU A 98 10.66 -8.49 -8.11
N VAL A 99 11.11 -8.71 -6.87
CA VAL A 99 11.64 -10.01 -6.42
C VAL A 99 10.58 -11.10 -6.54
N LEU A 100 9.34 -10.84 -6.08
CA LEU A 100 8.25 -11.82 -6.17
C LEU A 100 7.84 -12.11 -7.62
N ALA A 101 7.81 -11.09 -8.50
CA ALA A 101 7.52 -11.30 -9.91
C ALA A 101 8.62 -12.10 -10.62
N GLN A 102 9.89 -11.85 -10.28
CA GLN A 102 11.01 -12.66 -10.77
C GLN A 102 10.93 -14.09 -10.26
N GLN A 103 10.55 -14.30 -9.00
CA GLN A 103 10.35 -15.62 -8.43
C GLN A 103 9.22 -16.37 -9.16
N ALA A 104 8.10 -15.70 -9.45
CA ALA A 104 7.03 -16.27 -10.27
C ALA A 104 7.53 -16.66 -11.66
N LEU A 105 8.37 -15.83 -12.29
CA LEU A 105 8.96 -16.15 -13.60
C LEU A 105 9.88 -17.37 -13.55
N MET A 106 10.72 -17.48 -12.53
CA MET A 106 11.64 -18.61 -12.36
C MET A 106 10.89 -19.90 -12.04
N GLU A 107 9.85 -19.84 -11.20
CA GLU A 107 9.10 -21.02 -10.77
C GLU A 107 8.23 -21.61 -11.88
N TYR A 108 7.52 -20.76 -12.64
CA TYR A 108 6.61 -21.22 -13.67
C TYR A 108 7.28 -21.37 -15.04
N GLY A 109 8.43 -20.72 -15.27
CA GLY A 109 9.24 -20.89 -16.49
C GLY A 109 8.42 -20.82 -17.77
N ASP A 110 8.46 -21.90 -18.56
CA ASP A 110 7.74 -22.02 -19.83
C ASP A 110 6.20 -22.04 -19.65
N ASP A 111 5.72 -22.46 -18.49
CA ASP A 111 4.30 -22.52 -18.15
C ASP A 111 3.75 -21.17 -17.64
N PHE A 112 4.61 -20.14 -17.55
CA PHE A 112 4.22 -18.83 -17.03
C PHE A 112 3.04 -18.23 -17.81
N ILE A 113 2.99 -18.38 -19.14
CA ILE A 113 1.88 -17.87 -19.95
C ILE A 113 0.55 -18.54 -19.58
N ASN A 114 0.53 -19.81 -19.22
CA ASN A 114 -0.72 -20.48 -18.87
C ASN A 114 -1.29 -20.00 -17.53
N HIS A 115 -0.45 -19.45 -16.66
CA HIS A 115 -0.82 -18.98 -15.33
C HIS A 115 -0.95 -17.46 -15.19
N PHE A 116 -0.20 -16.71 -16.00
CA PHE A 116 -0.06 -15.25 -15.91
C PHE A 116 -0.27 -14.63 -17.30
N SER A 117 -1.47 -14.77 -17.84
CA SER A 117 -1.88 -14.18 -19.11
C SER A 117 -3.31 -13.67 -19.10
N TYR A 118 -3.65 -12.92 -20.13
CA TYR A 118 -5.02 -12.54 -20.45
C TYR A 118 -5.30 -12.82 -21.93
N LYS A 119 -6.59 -12.96 -22.29
CA LYS A 119 -6.99 -13.15 -23.68
C LYS A 119 -7.14 -11.79 -24.37
N LEU A 120 -6.44 -11.61 -25.48
CA LEU A 120 -6.59 -10.47 -26.37
C LEU A 120 -6.75 -10.99 -27.79
N ASN A 121 -7.89 -10.69 -28.43
CA ASN A 121 -8.21 -11.13 -29.80
C ASN A 121 -8.03 -12.64 -30.02
N GLY A 122 -8.46 -13.45 -29.05
CA GLY A 122 -8.37 -14.92 -29.11
C GLY A 122 -6.97 -15.50 -28.84
N LYS A 123 -5.95 -14.67 -28.63
CA LYS A 123 -4.59 -15.10 -28.27
C LYS A 123 -4.32 -14.86 -26.78
N LEU A 124 -3.53 -15.74 -26.16
CA LEU A 124 -3.02 -15.53 -24.81
C LEU A 124 -1.84 -14.55 -24.87
N VAL A 125 -1.93 -13.47 -24.11
CA VAL A 125 -0.89 -12.46 -23.96
C VAL A 125 -0.33 -12.53 -22.55
N ARG A 126 0.99 -12.69 -22.44
CA ARG A 126 1.71 -12.72 -21.17
C ARG A 126 1.52 -11.42 -20.40
N LEU A 127 1.27 -11.51 -19.10
CA LEU A 127 1.29 -10.36 -18.20
C LEU A 127 2.71 -9.82 -18.04
N THR A 128 2.83 -8.50 -18.12
CA THR A 128 4.09 -7.76 -17.87
C THR A 128 3.98 -6.83 -16.67
N ASP A 129 2.76 -6.52 -16.22
CA ASP A 129 2.52 -5.69 -15.06
C ASP A 129 2.92 -6.41 -13.76
N VAL A 130 3.99 -5.94 -13.13
CA VAL A 130 4.60 -6.53 -11.92
C VAL A 130 3.59 -6.62 -10.77
N PRO A 131 2.83 -5.58 -10.39
CA PRO A 131 1.80 -5.68 -9.37
C PRO A 131 0.77 -6.79 -9.63
N THR A 132 0.26 -6.88 -10.87
CA THR A 132 -0.71 -7.91 -11.25
C THR A 132 -0.11 -9.32 -11.15
N ILE A 133 1.13 -9.51 -11.61
CA ILE A 133 1.84 -10.78 -11.50
C ILE A 133 1.99 -11.18 -10.03
N VAL A 134 2.41 -10.26 -9.16
CA VAL A 134 2.58 -10.52 -7.72
C VAL A 134 1.27 -10.87 -7.05
N ARG A 135 0.17 -10.17 -7.38
CA ARG A 135 -1.16 -10.46 -6.83
C ARG A 135 -1.57 -11.90 -7.15
N LEU A 136 -1.48 -12.29 -8.42
CA LEU A 136 -1.80 -13.65 -8.86
C LEU A 136 -0.86 -14.69 -8.26
N TYR A 137 0.42 -14.37 -8.10
CA TYR A 137 1.40 -15.26 -7.51
C TYR A 137 1.08 -15.54 -6.03
N LYS A 138 0.76 -14.50 -5.26
CA LYS A 138 0.35 -14.63 -3.85
C LYS A 138 -0.94 -15.46 -3.70
N GLU A 139 -1.93 -15.21 -4.55
CA GLU A 139 -3.18 -15.98 -4.59
C GLU A 139 -2.92 -17.47 -4.84
N LYS A 140 -2.08 -17.78 -5.84
CA LYS A 140 -1.68 -19.17 -6.15
C LYS A 140 -0.89 -19.83 -5.03
N LYS A 141 -0.15 -19.06 -4.23
CA LYS A 141 0.58 -19.57 -3.05
C LYS A 141 -0.29 -19.68 -1.80
N GLY A 142 -1.57 -19.31 -1.85
CA GLY A 142 -2.44 -19.27 -0.68
C GLY A 142 -2.03 -18.20 0.34
N ILE A 143 -1.18 -17.26 -0.06
CA ILE A 143 -0.80 -16.11 0.77
C ILE A 143 -1.95 -15.11 0.60
N SER A 144 -2.86 -15.06 1.59
CA SER A 144 -3.96 -14.11 1.60
C SER A 144 -3.41 -12.69 1.42
N CYS A 145 -3.62 -12.11 0.24
CA CYS A 145 -3.63 -10.66 0.09
C CYS A 145 -4.86 -10.19 0.85
N GLY A 146 -4.65 -9.54 2.01
CA GLY A 146 -5.74 -8.91 2.76
C GLY A 146 -6.63 -8.12 1.81
N GLU A 147 -7.94 -8.30 1.98
CA GLU A 147 -8.99 -7.87 1.07
C GLU A 147 -8.78 -6.45 0.51
N ASP A 148 -9.16 -6.32 -0.76
CA ASP A 148 -9.49 -5.10 -1.50
C ASP A 148 -8.35 -4.47 -2.33
N ASP A 149 -8.35 -4.83 -3.63
CA ASP A 149 -7.98 -3.94 -4.74
C ASP A 149 -8.77 -2.63 -4.71
#